data_AF-A0A6J2TEL1-F1
#
_entry.id   AF-A0A6J2TEL1-F1
#
_cell.length_a   1.000
_cell.length_b   1.000
_cell.length_c   1.000
_cell.angle_alpha   90.00
_cell.angle_beta   90.00
_cell.angle_gamma   90.00
#
_symmetry.space_group_name_H-M   'P 1'
#
loop_
_entity.id
_entity.type
_entity.pdbx_description
1 polymer ?
#
loop_
_entity_poly.entity_id
_entity_poly.type
_entity_poly.pdbx_seq_one_letter_code
_entity_poly.pdbx_strand_id
1 'polypeptide(L)'
;MASQTQGIQQLLAAEKKAAEKVAEARKRKARRLKQAKDEATEEIEKFRQERERAFKEFEAKHMGSREGVAAKIDADTRVKLDDMQRAIQTRKEPVIQEILQYVYNISPEVHKNYNRK
;
A
#
# COMPACT_ATOMS: atom_id res chain seq x y z
N MET A 1 61.14 13.62 61.84
CA MET A 1 61.22 13.40 60.38
C MET A 1 60.26 12.33 59.85
N ALA A 2 59.83 11.31 60.62
CA ALA A 2 58.96 10.23 60.12
C ALA A 2 57.47 10.61 59.90
N SER A 3 56.97 11.68 60.54
CA SER A 3 55.55 12.08 60.44
C SER A 3 55.21 12.80 59.12
N GLN A 4 56.18 13.52 58.53
CA GLN A 4 55.95 14.27 57.29
C GLN A 4 55.79 13.34 56.07
N THR A 5 56.54 12.23 56.02
CA THR A 5 56.49 11.25 54.93
C THR A 5 55.21 10.42 54.93
N GLN A 6 54.66 10.08 56.11
CA GLN A 6 53.41 9.33 56.23
C GLN A 6 52.19 10.13 55.77
N GLY A 7 52.13 11.43 56.08
CA GLY A 7 51.06 12.32 55.61
C GLY A 7 51.06 12.50 54.07
N ILE A 8 52.23 12.63 53.47
CA ILE A 8 52.37 12.73 52.00
C ILE A 8 51.90 11.45 51.32
N GLN A 9 52.26 10.27 51.84
CA GLN A 9 51.78 8.99 51.29
C GLN A 9 50.26 8.85 51.36
N GLN A 10 49.63 9.34 52.43
CA GLN A 10 48.18 9.32 52.56
C GLN A 10 47.48 10.25 51.54
N LEU A 11 48.06 11.43 51.27
CA LEU A 11 47.57 12.34 50.24
C LEU A 11 47.70 11.74 48.84
N LEU A 12 48.85 11.14 48.52
CA LEU A 12 49.06 10.45 47.23
C LEU A 12 48.09 9.27 47.05
N ALA A 13 47.80 8.51 48.11
CA ALA A 13 46.82 7.43 48.06
C ALA A 13 45.39 7.96 47.87
N ALA A 14 45.04 9.09 48.50
CA ALA A 14 43.75 9.74 48.30
C ALA A 14 43.60 10.31 46.88
N GLU A 15 44.66 10.91 46.33
CA GLU A 15 44.70 11.40 44.96
C GLU A 15 44.50 10.28 43.95
N LYS A 16 45.20 9.15 44.12
CA LYS A 16 45.02 7.96 43.27
C LYS A 16 43.58 7.43 43.32
N LYS A 17 42.99 7.30 44.51
CA LYS A 17 41.58 6.86 44.66
C LYS A 17 40.60 7.84 44.02
N ALA A 18 40.83 9.15 44.15
CA ALA A 18 40.00 10.16 43.51
C ALA A 18 40.10 10.08 41.98
N ALA A 19 41.32 9.96 41.44
CA ALA A 19 41.57 9.82 40.01
C ALA A 19 40.91 8.55 39.45
N GLU A 20 41.03 7.41 40.13
CA GLU A 20 40.38 6.16 39.76
C GLU A 20 38.86 6.28 39.75
N LYS A 21 38.26 6.90 40.78
CA LYS A 21 36.81 7.12 40.86
C LYS A 21 36.31 8.00 39.71
N VAL A 22 37.05 9.05 39.35
CA VAL A 22 36.71 9.92 38.21
C VAL A 22 36.86 9.17 36.88
N ALA A 23 37.93 8.40 36.71
CA ALA A 23 38.16 7.61 35.50
C ALA A 23 37.05 6.56 35.30
N GLU A 24 36.65 5.86 36.36
CA GLU A 24 35.55 4.90 36.34
C GLU A 24 34.22 5.57 35.96
N ALA A 25 33.92 6.74 36.55
CA ALA A 25 32.72 7.51 36.22
C ALA A 25 32.71 7.94 34.73
N ARG A 26 33.85 8.39 34.19
CA ARG A 26 34.00 8.73 32.76
C ARG A 26 33.81 7.50 31.87
N LYS A 27 34.43 6.36 32.21
CA LYS A 27 34.27 5.10 31.47
C LYS A 27 32.81 4.63 31.48
N ARG A 28 32.12 4.71 32.62
CA ARG A 28 30.70 4.37 32.76
C ARG A 28 29.82 5.29 31.92
N LYS A 29 30.09 6.59 31.89
CA LYS A 29 29.38 7.55 31.03
C LYS A 29 29.56 7.23 29.55
N ALA A 30 30.79 6.99 29.11
CA ALA A 30 31.09 6.61 27.73
C ALA A 30 30.39 5.30 27.33
N ARG A 31 30.39 4.29 28.21
CA ARG A 31 29.68 3.02 27.98
C ARG A 31 28.18 3.23 27.81
N ARG A 32 27.55 4.02 28.69
CA ARG A 32 26.11 4.33 28.60
C ARG A 32 25.76 5.10 27.33
N LEU A 33 26.61 6.04 26.92
CA LEU A 33 26.40 6.79 25.67
C LEU A 33 26.52 5.88 24.45
N LYS A 34 27.48 4.95 24.45
CA LYS A 34 27.60 3.97 23.37
C LYS A 34 26.39 3.04 23.33
N GLN A 35 26.01 2.48 24.48
CA GLN A 35 24.85 1.61 24.61
C GLN A 35 23.57 2.29 24.10
N ALA A 36 23.30 3.54 24.49
CA ALA A 36 22.13 4.27 24.02
C ALA A 36 22.13 4.49 22.49
N LYS A 37 23.31 4.66 21.87
CA LYS A 37 23.41 4.76 20.41
C LYS A 37 23.14 3.41 19.75
N ASP A 38 23.75 2.35 20.26
CA ASP A 38 23.60 1.00 19.72
C ASP A 38 22.13 0.55 19.82
N GLU A 39 21.48 0.75 20.97
CA GLU A 39 20.05 0.47 21.18
C GLU A 39 19.15 1.27 20.23
N ALA A 40 19.42 2.57 20.04
CA ALA A 40 18.66 3.39 19.10
C ALA A 40 18.84 2.91 17.64
N THR A 41 20.05 2.48 17.25
CA THR A 41 20.27 1.93 15.91
C THR A 41 19.55 0.59 15.72
N GLU A 42 19.54 -0.29 16.71
CA GLU A 42 18.79 -1.55 16.66
C GLU A 42 17.28 -1.31 16.54
N GLU A 43 16.74 -0.32 17.25
CA GLU A 43 15.31 0.03 17.17
C GLU A 43 14.94 0.58 15.79
N ILE A 44 15.78 1.44 15.22
CA ILE A 44 15.60 1.95 13.85
C ILE A 44 15.62 0.82 12.83
N GLU A 45 16.57 -0.12 12.96
CA GLU A 45 16.66 -1.27 12.05
C GLU A 45 15.44 -2.19 12.15
N LYS A 46 14.97 -2.49 13.37
CA LYS A 46 13.74 -3.26 13.59
C LYS A 46 12.54 -2.58 12.94
N PHE A 47 12.36 -1.28 13.17
CA PHE A 47 11.28 -0.51 12.57
C PHE A 47 11.36 -0.51 11.04
N ARG A 48 12.56 -0.38 10.48
CA ARG A 48 12.78 -0.45 9.03
C ARG A 48 12.40 -1.83 8.47
N GLN A 49 12.80 -2.91 9.12
CA GLN A 49 12.46 -4.28 8.71
C GLN A 49 10.94 -4.53 8.79
N GLU A 50 10.28 -4.07 9.85
CA GLU A 50 8.82 -4.17 9.98
C GLU A 50 8.10 -3.40 8.86
N ARG A 51 8.55 -2.18 8.55
CA ARG A 51 7.97 -1.38 7.46
C ARG A 51 8.21 -1.99 6.10
N GLU A 52 9.41 -2.51 5.85
CA GLU A 52 9.74 -3.19 4.59
C GLU A 52 8.92 -4.47 4.43
N ARG A 53 8.73 -5.25 5.51
CA ARG A 53 7.87 -6.42 5.50
C ARG A 53 6.41 -6.04 5.22
N ALA A 54 5.88 -5.03 5.90
CA ALA A 54 4.53 -4.53 5.67
C ALA A 54 4.35 -4.02 4.23
N PHE A 55 5.37 -3.35 3.68
CA PHE A 55 5.37 -2.89 2.29
C PHE A 55 5.35 -4.07 1.32
N LYS A 56 6.22 -5.08 1.50
CA LYS A 56 6.23 -6.29 0.65
C LYS A 56 4.94 -7.08 0.74
N GLU A 57 4.34 -7.19 1.93
CA GLU A 57 3.03 -7.83 2.10
C GLU A 57 1.93 -7.05 1.37
N PHE A 58 1.96 -5.71 1.44
CA PHE A 58 1.03 -4.85 0.71
C PHE A 58 1.22 -4.97 -0.80
N GLU A 59 2.46 -4.94 -1.26
CA GLU A 59 2.85 -5.12 -2.66
C GLU A 59 2.39 -6.48 -3.19
N ALA A 60 2.66 -7.58 -2.49
CA ALA A 60 2.23 -8.92 -2.88
C ALA A 60 0.70 -9.04 -2.98
N LYS A 61 -0.04 -8.45 -2.02
CA LYS A 61 -1.51 -8.45 -2.03
C LYS A 61 -2.09 -7.65 -3.20
N HIS A 62 -1.46 -6.52 -3.57
CA HIS A 62 -1.99 -5.63 -4.61
C HIS A 62 -1.45 -5.94 -6.01
N MET A 63 -0.23 -6.45 -6.14
CA MET A 63 0.31 -6.88 -7.44
C MET A 63 -0.46 -8.07 -8.01
N GLY A 64 -0.84 -9.06 -7.17
CA GLY A 64 -1.70 -10.16 -7.60
C GLY A 64 -3.13 -9.73 -7.96
N SER A 65 -3.54 -8.52 -7.59
CA SER A 65 -4.88 -8.00 -7.89
C SER A 65 -5.07 -7.70 -9.37
N ARG A 66 -4.00 -7.37 -10.12
CA ARG A 66 -4.15 -6.99 -11.54
C ARG A 66 -4.63 -8.17 -12.40
N GLU A 67 -4.13 -9.37 -12.16
CA GLU A 67 -4.58 -10.60 -12.84
C GLU A 67 -6.00 -10.98 -12.40
N GLY A 68 -6.31 -10.86 -11.10
CA GLY A 68 -7.66 -11.10 -10.59
C GLY A 68 -8.71 -10.13 -11.15
N VAL A 69 -8.34 -8.86 -11.34
CA VAL A 69 -9.21 -7.85 -11.96
C VAL A 69 -9.46 -8.16 -13.43
N ALA A 70 -8.42 -8.51 -14.20
CA ALA A 70 -8.60 -8.90 -15.60
C ALA A 70 -9.52 -10.12 -15.75
N ALA A 71 -9.29 -11.18 -14.97
CA ALA A 71 -10.14 -12.36 -14.98
C ALA A 71 -11.60 -12.05 -14.58
N LYS A 72 -11.82 -11.15 -13.62
CA LYS A 72 -13.16 -10.69 -13.24
C LYS A 72 -13.84 -9.90 -14.36
N ILE A 73 -13.11 -9.01 -15.02
CA ILE A 73 -13.62 -8.25 -16.17
C ILE A 73 -14.01 -9.20 -17.31
N ASP A 74 -13.18 -10.20 -17.60
CA ASP A 74 -13.47 -11.20 -18.63
C ASP A 74 -14.71 -12.02 -18.30
N ALA A 75 -14.86 -12.44 -17.03
CA ALA A 75 -16.04 -13.16 -16.56
C ALA A 75 -17.32 -12.30 -16.69
N ASP A 76 -17.29 -11.06 -16.21
CA ASP A 76 -18.43 -10.13 -16.31
C ASP A 76 -18.77 -9.81 -17.77
N THR A 77 -17.76 -9.72 -18.63
CA THR A 77 -17.95 -9.48 -20.08
C THR A 77 -18.64 -10.66 -20.74
N ARG A 78 -18.24 -11.91 -20.41
CA ARG A 78 -18.92 -13.12 -20.93
C ARG A 78 -20.38 -13.17 -20.51
N VAL A 79 -20.68 -12.89 -19.24
CA VAL A 79 -22.07 -12.84 -18.75
C VAL A 79 -22.90 -11.81 -19.53
N LYS A 80 -22.36 -10.60 -19.73
CA LYS A 80 -23.03 -9.55 -20.50
C LYS A 80 -23.26 -9.93 -21.97
N LEU A 81 -22.30 -10.61 -22.60
CA LEU A 81 -22.45 -11.11 -23.97
C LEU A 81 -23.55 -12.17 -24.05
N ASP A 82 -23.60 -13.10 -23.09
CA ASP A 82 -24.64 -14.13 -23.04
C ASP A 82 -26.04 -13.55 -22.79
N ASP A 83 -26.14 -12.52 -21.94
CA ASP A 83 -27.39 -11.81 -21.71
C ASP A 83 -27.85 -11.04 -22.96
N MET A 84 -26.92 -10.37 -23.65
CA MET A 84 -27.19 -9.68 -24.91
C MET A 84 -27.66 -10.66 -25.99
N GLN A 85 -27.00 -11.81 -26.10
CA GLN A 85 -27.37 -12.84 -27.07
C GLN A 85 -28.77 -13.40 -26.80
N ARG A 86 -29.11 -13.66 -25.53
CA ARG A 86 -30.47 -14.06 -25.12
C ARG A 86 -31.52 -13.00 -25.42
N ALA A 87 -31.21 -11.73 -25.16
CA ALA A 87 -32.09 -10.62 -25.48
C ALA A 87 -32.36 -10.51 -26.99
N ILE A 88 -31.32 -10.66 -27.82
CA ILE A 88 -31.44 -10.69 -29.28
C ILE A 88 -32.30 -11.87 -29.72
N GLN A 89 -32.02 -13.09 -29.25
CA GLN A 89 -32.80 -14.27 -29.63
C GLN A 89 -34.29 -14.12 -29.30
N THR A 90 -34.61 -13.52 -28.16
CA THR A 90 -36.00 -13.32 -27.72
C THR A 90 -36.71 -12.21 -28.50
N ARG A 91 -36.00 -11.12 -28.84
CA ARG A 91 -36.59 -9.94 -29.48
C ARG A 91 -36.47 -9.91 -31.00
N LYS A 92 -35.66 -10.79 -31.59
CA LYS A 92 -35.40 -10.80 -33.04
C LYS A 92 -36.69 -10.93 -33.84
N GLU A 93 -37.51 -11.93 -33.53
CA GLU A 93 -38.73 -12.21 -34.29
C GLU A 93 -39.77 -11.08 -34.22
N PRO A 94 -40.14 -10.55 -33.03
CA PRO A 94 -41.12 -9.47 -32.96
C PRO A 94 -40.62 -8.18 -33.64
N VAL A 95 -39.32 -7.87 -33.56
CA VAL A 95 -38.75 -6.70 -34.25
C VAL A 95 -38.79 -6.87 -35.76
N ILE A 96 -38.50 -8.06 -36.29
CA ILE A 96 -38.62 -8.34 -37.73
C ILE A 96 -40.07 -8.16 -38.19
N GLN A 97 -41.03 -8.72 -37.44
CA GLN A 97 -42.45 -8.59 -37.77
C GLN A 97 -42.92 -7.15 -37.77
N GLU A 98 -42.51 -6.35 -36.77
CA GLU A 98 -42.84 -4.93 -36.68
C GLU A 98 -42.27 -4.14 -37.88
N ILE A 99 -41.00 -4.37 -38.25
CA ILE A 99 -40.40 -3.73 -39.42
C ILE A 99 -41.15 -4.12 -40.71
N LEU A 100 -41.45 -5.41 -40.89
CA LEU A 100 -42.21 -5.88 -42.06
C LEU A 100 -43.61 -5.28 -42.11
N GLN A 101 -44.30 -5.14 -40.97
CA GLN A 101 -45.59 -4.49 -40.89
C GLN A 101 -45.54 -3.05 -41.39
N TYR A 102 -44.54 -2.27 -40.97
CA TYR A 102 -44.38 -0.90 -41.46
C TYR A 102 -44.06 -0.83 -42.95
N VAL A 103 -43.23 -1.75 -43.46
CA VAL A 103 -42.87 -1.81 -44.88
C VAL A 103 -44.06 -2.18 -45.77
N TYR A 104 -44.89 -3.13 -45.32
CA TYR A 104 -46.08 -3.55 -46.08
C TYR A 104 -47.29 -2.61 -45.90
N ASN A 105 -47.28 -1.72 -44.92
CA ASN A 105 -48.34 -0.74 -44.69
C ASN A 105 -48.23 0.46 -45.67
N ILE A 106 -48.51 0.19 -46.95
CA ILE A 106 -48.54 1.23 -47.99
C ILE A 106 -49.86 1.99 -47.88
N SER A 107 -49.80 3.23 -47.40
CA SER A 107 -50.90 4.19 -47.44
C SER A 107 -50.67 5.19 -48.58
N PRO A 108 -51.27 4.98 -49.76
CA PRO A 108 -51.13 5.92 -50.86
C PRO A 108 -51.94 7.19 -50.54
N GLU A 109 -51.22 8.25 -50.17
CA GLU A 109 -51.81 9.56 -49.97
C GLU A 109 -51.59 10.44 -51.18
N VAL A 110 -52.67 11.12 -51.58
CA VAL A 110 -52.59 12.16 -52.61
C VAL A 110 -51.86 13.36 -52.02
N HIS A 111 -50.89 13.91 -52.76
CA HIS A 111 -50.14 15.07 -52.32
C HIS A 111 -51.09 16.20 -51.92
N LYS A 112 -50.80 16.88 -50.80
CA LYS A 112 -51.67 17.89 -50.15
C LYS A 112 -52.18 19.00 -51.09
N ASN A 113 -51.46 19.25 -52.18
CA ASN A 113 -51.76 20.30 -53.17
C ASN A 113 -52.46 19.78 -54.43
N TYR A 114 -52.93 18.53 -54.46
CA TYR A 114 -53.63 18.00 -55.62
C TYR A 114 -54.97 18.71 -55.81
N ASN A 115 -55.10 19.41 -56.93
CA ASN A 115 -56.32 20.13 -57.30
C ASN A 115 -56.86 19.56 -58.60
N ARG A 116 -58.03 18.92 -58.53
CA ARG A 116 -58.71 18.33 -59.68
C ARG A 116 -59.49 19.44 -60.38
N LYS A 117 -58.91 20.03 -61.43
CA LYS A 117 -59.62 20.89 -62.37
C LYS A 117 -60.60 20.08 -63.21
#